data_AF-A0A8J5MU85-F1
#
_entry.id   AF-A0A8J5MU85-F1
#
_cell.length_a   1.000
_cell.length_b   1.000
_cell.length_c   1.000
_cell.angle_alpha   90.00
_cell.angle_beta   90.00
_cell.angle_gamma   90.00
#
_symmetry.space_group_name_H-M   'P 1'
#
loop_
_entity.id
_entity.type
_entity.pdbx_description
1 polymer ?
#
loop_
_entity_poly.entity_id
_entity_poly.type
_entity_poly.pdbx_seq_one_letter_code
_entity_poly.pdbx_strand_id
1 'polypeptide(L)'
;MSKCGGMVWPLLLLLLCLEVCGQRIGNVRLTGGSGPHEGNLEVEVGGVWGYVCDDLFSFDQADAVCRGLGYPQAVKYYGNRHFGQKPAAPFIEVAGVVCAQGKPKCGPEEYACRESFTNNTCVPRSWVCDGEVDCDNGLDEEPDVCEDVGVVRLRSNTPLNVPGAAMGTVEVKHYREWGTVCDDAFDIQDAKVICRSLGYRDEWVGVYDNSYVGVGTGSILVDQLECRGDEAWGVEVRLSGGRTREEGQVEVRLGGEWGSLCHTGFDDFDAQVVCNVLGHRGGEARGHRNSHFGRGQLPVWNLVLDCLGTEFNLQQCLVKVTNATCTQATTAGVTCNNRAPQLLCGAVIISEDYVLTAAHCFELLAPYTLVIRVGDYNSLEKEPGEEEFDVDKIRVHEHYNEVAFADNDITLVKIQRKFGRGITLGGRVQAACLPRVGEPTRTLGASCMIAGWGRFHKNGTNTVLPRTAAVNILSDDQCYLPSGGVGNYTSSMLCASSSTENVVNPCKGDSGGPLTCEKDGVHTLYGIVSTGLTCGRLTSPDNYTKVTKFLRWIQETIASIRGF
;
A
#
# COMPACT_ATOMS: atom_id res chain seq x y z
N MET A 1 -5.19 2.98 -34.18
CA MET A 1 -5.58 2.26 -35.41
C MET A 1 -4.63 1.07 -35.54
N SER A 2 -5.08 -0.14 -35.21
CA SER A 2 -4.30 -1.37 -35.36
C SER A 2 -4.09 -1.65 -36.85
N LYS A 3 -2.90 -2.09 -37.24
CA LYS A 3 -2.55 -2.37 -38.65
C LYS A 3 -2.85 -3.79 -39.08
N CYS A 4 -3.17 -4.70 -38.16
CA CYS A 4 -3.56 -6.08 -38.47
C CYS A 4 -4.98 -6.13 -39.07
N GLY A 5 -5.08 -6.17 -40.40
CA GLY A 5 -6.33 -6.27 -41.15
C GLY A 5 -6.68 -7.70 -41.60
N GLY A 6 -7.96 -8.07 -41.44
CA GLY A 6 -8.73 -9.01 -42.28
C GLY A 6 -8.41 -10.51 -42.24
N MET A 7 -7.21 -10.95 -41.86
CA MET A 7 -6.85 -12.38 -41.81
C MET A 7 -5.76 -12.69 -40.77
N VAL A 8 -5.55 -11.78 -39.84
CA VAL A 8 -4.63 -11.91 -38.70
C VAL A 8 -5.48 -11.85 -37.45
N TRP A 9 -5.37 -12.87 -36.62
CA TRP A 9 -6.16 -12.94 -35.40
C TRP A 9 -5.58 -11.89 -34.43
N PRO A 10 -6.37 -10.88 -33.99
CA PRO A 10 -5.94 -9.99 -32.92
C PRO A 10 -5.62 -10.83 -31.70
N LEU A 11 -4.55 -10.54 -30.96
CA LEU A 11 -4.18 -11.28 -29.75
C LEU A 11 -5.31 -11.36 -28.70
N LEU A 12 -6.29 -10.45 -28.78
CA LEU A 12 -7.53 -10.49 -28.00
C LEU A 12 -8.35 -11.78 -28.24
N LEU A 13 -8.27 -12.39 -29.41
CA LEU A 13 -8.90 -13.70 -29.72
C LEU A 13 -8.07 -14.89 -29.23
N LEU A 14 -6.77 -14.70 -28.94
CA LEU A 14 -5.95 -15.73 -28.29
C LEU A 14 -6.31 -15.85 -26.79
N LEU A 15 -6.83 -14.76 -26.18
CA LEU A 15 -7.29 -14.71 -24.79
C LEU A 15 -8.83 -14.84 -24.64
N LEU A 16 -9.65 -14.45 -25.64
CA LEU A 16 -11.12 -14.56 -25.58
C LEU A 16 -11.69 -15.88 -26.11
N CYS A 17 -10.89 -16.77 -26.70
CA CYS A 17 -11.35 -18.09 -27.14
C CYS A 17 -11.00 -19.21 -26.15
N LEU A 18 -10.96 -18.91 -24.85
CA LEU A 18 -11.05 -19.92 -23.82
C LEU A 18 -12.42 -20.00 -23.14
N GLU A 19 -13.43 -19.18 -23.51
CA GLU A 19 -14.77 -19.38 -22.92
C GLU A 19 -16.03 -18.88 -23.67
N VAL A 20 -16.01 -18.73 -25.01
CA VAL A 20 -17.28 -18.72 -25.79
C VAL A 20 -17.11 -19.51 -27.10
N CYS A 21 -17.85 -20.62 -27.21
CA CYS A 21 -17.76 -21.70 -28.22
C CYS A 21 -16.57 -22.67 -28.03
N GLY A 22 -16.87 -23.93 -27.69
CA GLY A 22 -15.89 -25.00 -27.44
C GLY A 22 -15.03 -25.39 -28.64
N GLN A 23 -13.99 -24.60 -28.94
CA GLN A 23 -12.89 -24.98 -29.82
C GLN A 23 -11.57 -24.93 -29.05
N ARG A 24 -10.88 -26.08 -28.96
CA ARG A 24 -9.48 -26.18 -28.51
C ARG A 24 -8.60 -25.29 -29.38
N ILE A 25 -7.67 -24.54 -28.77
CA ILE A 25 -6.49 -24.01 -29.47
C ILE A 25 -5.73 -25.22 -30.02
N GLY A 26 -5.49 -25.24 -31.33
CA GLY A 26 -4.78 -26.30 -32.03
C GLY A 26 -3.26 -26.15 -31.93
N ASN A 27 -2.54 -27.00 -32.67
CA ASN A 27 -1.09 -27.09 -32.63
C ASN A 27 -0.40 -25.75 -32.96
N VAL A 28 0.84 -25.57 -32.49
CA VAL A 28 1.69 -24.40 -32.76
C VAL A 28 2.90 -24.83 -33.59
N ARG A 29 3.38 -23.99 -34.51
CA ARG A 29 4.61 -24.24 -35.27
C ARG A 29 5.33 -22.96 -35.69
N LEU A 30 6.62 -23.11 -36.02
CA LEU A 30 7.45 -22.05 -36.60
C LEU A 30 7.71 -22.36 -38.09
N THR A 31 7.45 -21.39 -38.98
CA THR A 31 7.60 -21.55 -40.43
C THR A 31 8.52 -20.50 -41.05
N GLY A 32 9.22 -20.85 -42.13
CA GLY A 32 10.02 -19.90 -42.91
C GLY A 32 11.39 -19.52 -42.33
N GLY A 33 11.79 -20.09 -41.18
CA GLY A 33 13.16 -20.02 -40.67
C GLY A 33 14.08 -21.10 -41.24
N SER A 34 15.37 -21.05 -40.90
CA SER A 34 16.40 -21.98 -41.44
C SER A 34 16.36 -23.38 -40.80
N GLY A 35 15.59 -23.56 -39.73
CA GLY A 35 15.40 -24.84 -39.04
C GLY A 35 14.17 -24.84 -38.12
N PRO A 36 13.85 -25.96 -37.44
CA PRO A 36 12.62 -26.09 -36.65
C PRO A 36 12.60 -25.24 -35.37
N HIS A 37 13.73 -24.67 -35.00
CA HIS A 37 13.91 -23.82 -33.83
C HIS A 37 13.70 -22.34 -34.14
N GLU A 38 13.41 -21.95 -35.39
CA GLU A 38 13.15 -20.55 -35.71
C GLU A 38 12.15 -20.38 -36.85
N GLY A 39 11.37 -19.29 -36.81
CA GLY A 39 10.43 -18.96 -37.88
C GLY A 39 9.32 -18.02 -37.44
N ASN A 40 8.41 -17.72 -38.38
CA ASN A 40 7.16 -17.03 -38.11
C ASN A 40 6.23 -17.93 -37.30
N LEU A 41 5.59 -17.35 -36.29
CA LEU A 41 4.66 -18.07 -35.43
C LEU A 41 3.32 -18.30 -36.11
N GLU A 42 2.94 -19.57 -36.25
CA GLU A 42 1.62 -19.99 -36.71
C GLU A 42 0.90 -20.81 -35.65
N VAL A 43 -0.41 -20.59 -35.55
CA VAL A 43 -1.32 -21.32 -34.65
C VAL A 43 -2.46 -21.93 -35.46
N GLU A 44 -2.87 -23.14 -35.09
CA GLU A 44 -4.01 -23.83 -35.70
C GLU A 44 -5.29 -23.52 -34.91
N VAL A 45 -6.33 -22.99 -35.56
CA VAL A 45 -7.65 -22.77 -34.96
C VAL A 45 -8.70 -23.39 -35.86
N GLY A 46 -9.47 -24.36 -35.33
CA GLY A 46 -10.49 -25.05 -36.12
C GLY A 46 -9.97 -25.81 -37.34
N GLY A 47 -8.72 -26.30 -37.29
CA GLY A 47 -8.06 -27.01 -38.41
C GLY A 47 -7.45 -26.11 -39.48
N VAL A 48 -7.43 -24.78 -39.27
CA VAL A 48 -6.84 -23.81 -40.19
C VAL A 48 -5.66 -23.12 -39.53
N TRP A 49 -4.53 -23.07 -40.23
CA TRP A 49 -3.31 -22.41 -39.77
C TRP A 49 -3.31 -20.91 -40.08
N GLY A 50 -3.02 -20.08 -39.08
CA GLY A 50 -2.92 -18.63 -39.21
C GLY A 50 -1.71 -18.05 -38.50
N TYR A 51 -1.25 -16.88 -38.96
CA TYR A 51 -0.11 -16.16 -38.37
C TYR A 51 -0.51 -15.31 -37.16
N VAL A 52 0.41 -15.16 -36.21
CA VAL A 52 0.24 -14.33 -35.02
C VAL A 52 0.76 -12.91 -35.25
N CYS A 53 -0.06 -11.90 -34.91
CA CYS A 53 0.28 -10.47 -35.00
C CYS A 53 1.38 -10.12 -33.98
N ASP A 54 2.32 -9.24 -34.33
CA ASP A 54 3.39 -8.78 -33.44
C ASP A 54 3.01 -7.55 -32.58
N ASP A 55 1.84 -6.93 -32.82
CA ASP A 55 1.29 -5.89 -31.95
C ASP A 55 1.15 -6.43 -30.51
N LEU A 56 1.97 -5.91 -29.59
CA LEU A 56 2.10 -6.34 -28.18
C LEU A 56 2.75 -7.73 -27.98
N PHE A 57 3.44 -8.28 -28.99
CA PHE A 57 4.18 -9.53 -28.85
C PHE A 57 5.50 -9.30 -28.10
N SER A 58 5.72 -10.05 -27.01
CA SER A 58 6.87 -9.86 -26.11
C SER A 58 7.77 -11.10 -26.03
N PHE A 59 8.93 -10.93 -25.38
CA PHE A 59 9.87 -12.02 -25.15
C PHE A 59 9.26 -13.17 -24.34
N ASP A 60 8.43 -12.88 -23.33
CA ASP A 60 7.77 -13.90 -22.50
C ASP A 60 6.87 -14.84 -23.32
N GLN A 61 6.21 -14.29 -24.34
CA GLN A 61 5.35 -15.06 -25.23
C GLN A 61 6.18 -15.90 -26.22
N ALA A 62 7.32 -15.37 -26.68
CA ALA A 62 8.26 -16.14 -27.49
C ALA A 62 8.87 -17.30 -26.68
N ASP A 63 9.20 -17.09 -25.41
CA ASP A 63 9.74 -18.12 -24.52
C ASP A 63 8.72 -19.24 -24.27
N ALA A 64 7.46 -18.89 -24.00
CA ALA A 64 6.38 -19.85 -23.87
C ALA A 64 6.19 -20.71 -25.14
N VAL A 65 6.29 -20.11 -26.33
CA VAL A 65 6.24 -20.83 -27.61
C VAL A 65 7.42 -21.79 -27.74
N CYS A 66 8.64 -21.36 -27.41
CA CYS A 66 9.82 -22.22 -27.48
C CYS A 66 9.74 -23.41 -26.51
N ARG A 67 9.32 -23.18 -25.26
CA ARG A 67 9.08 -24.25 -24.29
C ARG A 67 7.98 -25.20 -24.76
N GLY A 68 6.89 -24.68 -25.31
CA GLY A 68 5.79 -25.48 -25.86
C GLY A 68 6.19 -26.36 -27.05
N LEU A 69 7.18 -25.93 -27.84
CA LEU A 69 7.78 -26.71 -28.93
C LEU A 69 8.89 -27.68 -28.46
N GLY A 70 9.18 -27.69 -27.16
CA GLY A 70 10.17 -28.57 -26.54
C GLY A 70 11.62 -28.07 -26.69
N TYR A 71 11.82 -26.76 -26.80
CA TYR A 71 13.13 -26.10 -26.69
C TYR A 71 13.33 -25.51 -25.30
N PRO A 72 14.57 -25.35 -24.82
CA PRO A 72 14.83 -24.86 -23.46
C PRO A 72 14.27 -23.47 -23.20
N GLN A 73 14.45 -22.55 -24.15
CA GLN A 73 14.06 -21.14 -24.03
C GLN A 73 14.05 -20.43 -25.40
N ALA A 74 13.38 -19.29 -25.47
CA ALA A 74 13.55 -18.33 -26.55
C ALA A 74 14.90 -17.62 -26.43
N VAL A 75 15.59 -17.51 -27.57
CA VAL A 75 16.82 -16.73 -27.69
C VAL A 75 16.49 -15.33 -28.20
N LYS A 76 15.49 -15.22 -29.08
CA LYS A 76 15.13 -13.95 -29.70
C LYS A 76 13.71 -13.98 -30.24
N TYR A 77 13.08 -12.80 -30.29
CA TYR A 77 11.87 -12.60 -31.05
C TYR A 77 12.02 -11.41 -32.01
N TYR A 78 11.23 -11.41 -33.06
CA TYR A 78 11.25 -10.38 -34.10
C TYR A 78 9.83 -9.90 -34.40
N GLY A 79 9.67 -8.60 -34.57
CA GLY A 79 8.51 -8.01 -35.24
C GLY A 79 8.76 -7.82 -36.74
N ASN A 80 7.72 -7.46 -37.48
CA ASN A 80 7.77 -7.02 -38.89
C ASN A 80 8.40 -8.02 -39.88
N ARG A 81 7.80 -9.21 -40.00
CA ARG A 81 8.00 -10.15 -41.13
C ARG A 81 9.46 -10.55 -41.35
N HIS A 82 10.11 -11.03 -40.29
CA HIS A 82 11.53 -11.38 -40.32
C HIS A 82 11.83 -12.66 -41.11
N PHE A 83 10.96 -13.67 -41.08
CA PHE A 83 11.19 -14.96 -41.74
C PHE A 83 10.39 -15.09 -43.05
N GLY A 84 11.03 -15.59 -44.10
CA GLY A 84 10.72 -15.29 -45.51
C GLY A 84 9.56 -16.03 -46.19
N GLN A 85 8.34 -16.02 -45.63
CA GLN A 85 7.13 -16.39 -46.39
C GLN A 85 6.09 -15.27 -46.39
N LYS A 86 5.68 -14.87 -47.61
CA LYS A 86 4.70 -13.81 -47.85
C LYS A 86 3.27 -14.35 -47.64
N PRO A 87 2.47 -13.82 -46.71
CA PRO A 87 1.02 -13.87 -46.86
C PRO A 87 0.64 -13.01 -48.08
N ALA A 88 -0.40 -13.39 -48.83
CA ALA A 88 -0.82 -12.67 -50.04
C ALA A 88 -1.29 -11.22 -49.80
N ALA A 89 -1.36 -10.76 -48.54
CA ALA A 89 -1.86 -9.44 -48.15
C ALA A 89 -0.72 -8.47 -47.75
N PRO A 90 -0.65 -7.27 -48.34
CA PRO A 90 0.50 -6.36 -48.20
C PRO A 90 0.69 -5.70 -46.81
N PHE A 91 -0.20 -5.87 -45.82
CA PHE A 91 -0.18 -5.08 -44.56
C PHE A 91 -0.20 -5.89 -43.24
N ILE A 92 0.18 -7.16 -43.26
CA ILE A 92 0.16 -8.02 -42.06
C ILE A 92 1.54 -7.99 -41.35
N GLU A 93 1.60 -7.46 -40.13
CA GLU A 93 2.78 -7.52 -39.24
C GLU A 93 2.71 -8.85 -38.44
N VAL A 94 3.81 -9.63 -38.40
CA VAL A 94 3.85 -11.04 -37.92
C VAL A 94 4.99 -11.25 -36.94
N ALA A 95 4.72 -11.96 -35.85
CA ALA A 95 5.69 -12.34 -34.84
C ALA A 95 6.60 -13.48 -35.32
N GLY A 96 7.91 -13.27 -35.21
CA GLY A 96 8.94 -14.28 -35.43
C GLY A 96 9.61 -14.70 -34.12
N VAL A 97 9.97 -15.97 -34.00
CA VAL A 97 10.57 -16.56 -32.79
C VAL A 97 11.82 -17.36 -33.16
N VAL A 98 12.87 -17.26 -32.33
CA VAL A 98 14.09 -18.09 -32.38
C VAL A 98 14.28 -18.76 -31.02
N CYS A 99 14.36 -20.07 -31.01
CA CYS A 99 14.56 -20.91 -29.84
C CYS A 99 16.01 -21.41 -29.74
N ALA A 100 16.44 -21.70 -28.51
CA ALA A 100 17.75 -22.26 -28.24
C ALA A 100 17.89 -23.66 -28.87
N GLN A 101 19.01 -23.93 -29.53
CA GLN A 101 19.28 -25.26 -30.11
C GLN A 101 19.72 -26.25 -29.03
N GLY A 102 19.20 -27.48 -29.10
CA GLY A 102 19.46 -28.56 -28.15
C GLY A 102 18.34 -28.70 -27.12
N LYS A 103 17.81 -29.93 -26.94
CA LYS A 103 16.83 -30.24 -25.89
C LYS A 103 17.57 -30.66 -24.62
N PRO A 104 17.25 -30.13 -23.42
CA PRO A 104 17.92 -30.55 -22.18
C PRO A 104 17.55 -32.00 -21.86
N LYS A 105 18.48 -32.71 -21.18
CA LYS A 105 18.44 -34.16 -20.93
C LYS A 105 18.39 -34.52 -19.43
N CYS A 106 17.96 -33.59 -18.57
CA CYS A 106 17.63 -33.89 -17.17
C CYS A 106 16.10 -33.97 -17.03
N GLY A 107 15.62 -34.79 -16.10
CA GLY A 107 14.20 -34.90 -15.78
C GLY A 107 13.61 -33.62 -15.16
N PRO A 108 12.28 -33.50 -15.07
CA PRO A 108 11.63 -32.32 -14.48
C PRO A 108 12.04 -32.06 -13.01
N GLU A 109 12.43 -33.11 -12.29
CA GLU A 109 12.84 -33.07 -10.87
C GLU A 109 14.37 -32.97 -10.65
N GLU A 110 15.13 -32.79 -11.73
CA GLU A 110 16.59 -32.81 -11.69
C GLU A 110 17.17 -31.44 -12.11
N TYR A 111 18.21 -31.01 -11.40
CA TYR A 111 19.00 -29.81 -11.68
C TYR A 111 20.25 -30.18 -12.49
N ALA A 112 20.62 -29.36 -13.47
CA ALA A 112 21.74 -29.63 -14.37
C ALA A 112 23.00 -28.90 -13.92
N CYS A 113 24.07 -29.65 -13.61
CA CYS A 113 25.26 -29.14 -12.94
C CYS A 113 26.26 -28.30 -13.78
N ARG A 114 26.07 -28.04 -15.09
CA ARG A 114 26.78 -26.92 -15.78
C ARG A 114 26.28 -26.57 -17.18
N GLU A 115 26.46 -25.29 -17.52
CA GLU A 115 26.10 -24.55 -18.74
C GLU A 115 26.81 -24.96 -20.06
N SER A 116 27.58 -26.05 -20.14
CA SER A 116 28.30 -26.42 -21.38
C SER A 116 27.97 -27.83 -21.88
N PHE A 117 27.43 -27.89 -23.09
CA PHE A 117 26.80 -29.01 -23.83
C PHE A 117 27.63 -30.30 -24.06
N THR A 118 28.51 -30.75 -23.16
CA THR A 118 29.34 -31.95 -23.42
C THR A 118 29.48 -32.96 -22.30
N ASN A 119 29.08 -32.69 -21.05
CA ASN A 119 29.01 -33.72 -20.00
C ASN A 119 27.92 -33.35 -18.97
N ASN A 120 26.74 -33.98 -19.07
CA ASN A 120 25.62 -33.75 -18.16
C ASN A 120 25.78 -34.57 -16.88
N THR A 121 26.13 -33.92 -15.78
CA THR A 121 25.79 -34.38 -14.41
C THR A 121 24.46 -33.73 -14.01
N CYS A 122 23.47 -34.55 -13.65
CA CYS A 122 22.19 -34.08 -13.10
C CYS A 122 22.17 -34.46 -11.62
N VAL A 123 21.79 -33.53 -10.76
CA VAL A 123 21.56 -33.77 -9.32
C VAL A 123 20.07 -33.59 -9.03
N PRO A 124 19.51 -34.28 -8.01
CA PRO A 124 18.17 -33.99 -7.53
C PRO A 124 18.04 -32.50 -7.19
N ARG A 125 16.90 -31.88 -7.52
CA ARG A 125 16.65 -30.48 -7.14
C ARG A 125 16.73 -30.24 -5.63
N SER A 126 16.52 -31.27 -4.81
CA SER A 126 16.67 -31.20 -3.35
C SER A 126 18.11 -31.06 -2.85
N TRP A 127 19.11 -31.27 -3.72
CA TRP A 127 20.55 -31.25 -3.41
C TRP A 127 21.21 -29.98 -3.93
N VAL A 128 20.46 -28.88 -3.95
CA VAL A 128 20.92 -27.61 -4.49
C VAL A 128 20.63 -26.58 -3.42
N CYS A 129 21.62 -25.80 -3.01
CA CYS A 129 21.55 -24.91 -1.85
C CYS A 129 21.22 -25.66 -0.54
N ASP A 130 21.63 -26.93 -0.43
CA ASP A 130 21.46 -27.72 0.79
C ASP A 130 22.69 -27.63 1.72
N GLY A 131 23.73 -26.94 1.28
CA GLY A 131 24.96 -26.67 2.01
C GLY A 131 26.06 -27.71 1.76
N GLU A 132 25.82 -28.72 0.92
CA GLU A 132 26.81 -29.68 0.45
C GLU A 132 27.10 -29.43 -1.04
N VAL A 133 28.35 -29.67 -1.47
CA VAL A 133 28.74 -29.45 -2.87
C VAL A 133 28.54 -30.76 -3.65
N ASP A 134 27.43 -30.87 -4.36
CA ASP A 134 27.01 -32.04 -5.13
C ASP A 134 27.27 -31.88 -6.64
N CYS A 135 27.31 -30.65 -7.17
CA CYS A 135 27.84 -30.41 -8.49
C CYS A 135 29.39 -30.33 -8.47
N ASP A 136 30.06 -30.93 -9.47
CA ASP A 136 31.53 -30.99 -9.59
C ASP A 136 32.25 -29.62 -9.52
N ASN A 137 31.51 -28.54 -9.76
CA ASN A 137 31.95 -27.15 -9.76
C ASN A 137 31.34 -26.30 -8.65
N GLY A 138 30.52 -26.88 -7.77
CA GLY A 138 29.78 -26.16 -6.73
C GLY A 138 28.73 -25.19 -7.25
N LEU A 139 28.23 -25.38 -8.49
CA LEU A 139 27.20 -24.50 -9.06
C LEU A 139 25.90 -24.54 -8.26
N ASP A 140 25.59 -25.70 -7.74
CA ASP A 140 24.46 -25.96 -6.89
C ASP A 140 24.46 -25.11 -5.60
N GLU A 141 25.64 -24.69 -5.14
CA GLU A 141 25.84 -23.88 -3.93
C GLU A 141 26.30 -22.45 -4.24
N GLU A 142 26.34 -22.05 -5.52
CA GLU A 142 26.81 -20.72 -5.90
C GLU A 142 25.79 -19.65 -5.49
N PRO A 143 26.22 -18.49 -4.94
CA PRO A 143 25.32 -17.41 -4.54
C PRO A 143 24.33 -17.01 -5.64
N ASP A 144 24.75 -16.94 -6.90
CA ASP A 144 23.88 -16.59 -8.04
C ASP A 144 22.80 -17.64 -8.36
N VAL A 145 22.91 -18.85 -7.80
CA VAL A 145 21.92 -19.94 -7.90
C VAL A 145 21.04 -19.97 -6.64
N CYS A 146 21.60 -19.64 -5.47
CA CYS A 146 20.93 -19.66 -4.17
C CYS A 146 20.30 -18.32 -3.75
N GLU A 147 20.66 -17.18 -4.35
CA GLU A 147 20.19 -15.82 -4.02
C GLU A 147 18.68 -15.63 -4.19
N ASP A 148 18.04 -16.55 -4.91
CA ASP A 148 16.65 -16.46 -5.35
C ASP A 148 15.77 -17.63 -4.87
N VAL A 149 16.30 -18.53 -4.02
CA VAL A 149 15.56 -19.69 -3.50
C VAL A 149 14.68 -19.26 -2.33
N GLY A 150 13.37 -19.52 -2.42
CA GLY A 150 12.41 -19.16 -1.38
C GLY A 150 11.94 -17.70 -1.45
N VAL A 151 12.27 -16.97 -2.52
CA VAL A 151 11.68 -15.66 -2.79
C VAL A 151 10.23 -15.86 -3.19
N VAL A 152 9.32 -15.18 -2.48
CA VAL A 152 7.88 -15.29 -2.73
C VAL A 152 7.39 -14.05 -3.48
N ARG A 153 6.36 -14.22 -4.32
CA ARG A 153 5.59 -13.09 -4.86
C ARG A 153 4.12 -13.46 -4.96
N LEU A 154 3.28 -12.43 -5.00
CA LEU A 154 1.87 -12.57 -5.36
C LEU A 154 1.69 -12.14 -6.81
N ARG A 155 1.14 -13.03 -7.63
CA ARG A 155 0.79 -12.73 -9.02
C ARG A 155 -0.71 -12.75 -9.22
N SER A 156 -1.28 -11.68 -9.77
CA SER A 156 -2.71 -11.58 -10.03
C SER A 156 -2.95 -11.04 -11.43
N ASN A 157 -3.86 -11.69 -12.17
CA ASN A 157 -4.37 -11.18 -13.44
C ASN A 157 -5.53 -10.17 -13.22
N THR A 158 -5.97 -10.02 -11.98
CA THR A 158 -6.99 -9.07 -11.52
C THR A 158 -6.34 -7.99 -10.65
N PRO A 159 -6.08 -6.78 -11.16
CA PRO A 159 -5.41 -5.75 -10.37
C PRO A 159 -6.25 -5.34 -9.15
N LEU A 160 -5.68 -5.50 -7.96
CA LEU A 160 -6.23 -4.95 -6.72
C LEU A 160 -5.95 -3.45 -6.70
N ASN A 161 -6.98 -2.64 -6.90
CA ASN A 161 -6.85 -1.19 -6.92
C ASN A 161 -6.98 -0.59 -5.51
N VAL A 162 -6.25 -1.17 -4.55
CA VAL A 162 -6.23 -0.78 -3.13
C VAL A 162 -4.77 -0.53 -2.72
N PRO A 163 -4.37 0.72 -2.40
CA PRO A 163 -3.02 1.02 -1.94
C PRO A 163 -2.70 0.25 -0.65
N GLY A 164 -1.58 -0.47 -0.63
CA GLY A 164 -1.12 -1.23 0.54
C GLY A 164 -1.69 -2.64 0.68
N ALA A 165 -2.56 -3.08 -0.24
CA ALA A 165 -3.06 -4.45 -0.28
C ALA A 165 -2.54 -5.18 -1.53
N ALA A 166 -2.26 -6.48 -1.38
CA ALA A 166 -1.93 -7.36 -2.48
C ALA A 166 -2.70 -8.67 -2.34
N MET A 167 -3.20 -9.18 -3.46
CA MET A 167 -3.75 -10.52 -3.62
C MET A 167 -3.15 -11.09 -4.89
N GLY A 168 -2.99 -12.40 -4.91
CA GLY A 168 -2.50 -13.11 -6.07
C GLY A 168 -2.25 -14.56 -5.73
N THR A 169 -2.05 -15.35 -6.79
CA THR A 169 -1.51 -16.69 -6.67
C THR A 169 -0.12 -16.59 -6.08
N VAL A 170 0.12 -17.37 -5.02
CA VAL A 170 1.44 -17.47 -4.39
C VAL A 170 2.36 -18.20 -5.37
N GLU A 171 3.37 -17.49 -5.83
CA GLU A 171 4.46 -18.07 -6.59
C GLU A 171 5.74 -18.03 -5.74
N VAL A 172 6.47 -19.13 -5.73
CA VAL A 172 7.77 -19.24 -5.07
C VAL A 172 8.82 -19.39 -6.16
N LYS A 173 9.93 -18.68 -6.00
CA LYS A 173 11.09 -18.79 -6.86
C LYS A 173 12.00 -19.88 -6.31
N HIS A 174 12.32 -20.85 -7.15
CA HIS A 174 13.19 -21.96 -6.81
C HIS A 174 14.08 -22.25 -8.02
N TYR A 175 15.40 -22.11 -7.83
CA TYR A 175 16.42 -22.22 -8.88
C TYR A 175 16.09 -21.45 -10.18
N ARG A 176 15.84 -20.15 -10.04
CA ARG A 176 15.49 -19.21 -11.14
C ARG A 176 14.17 -19.48 -11.86
N GLU A 177 13.43 -20.51 -11.47
CA GLU A 177 12.10 -20.79 -11.98
C GLU A 177 11.04 -20.30 -10.98
N TRP A 178 10.01 -19.65 -11.50
CA TRP A 178 8.80 -19.37 -10.72
C TRP A 178 7.82 -20.51 -10.87
N GLY A 179 7.27 -20.97 -9.76
CA GLY A 179 6.20 -21.95 -9.76
C GLY A 179 5.24 -21.78 -8.61
N THR A 180 4.13 -22.48 -8.69
CA THR A 180 2.98 -22.30 -7.80
C THR A 180 3.05 -23.21 -6.59
N VAL A 181 2.33 -22.83 -5.53
CA VAL A 181 2.06 -23.67 -4.36
C VAL A 181 0.71 -24.37 -4.56
N CYS A 182 0.63 -25.66 -4.27
CA CYS A 182 -0.60 -26.44 -4.33
C CYS A 182 -1.56 -26.06 -3.19
N ASP A 183 -2.86 -26.18 -3.40
CA ASP A 183 -3.89 -25.81 -2.42
C ASP A 183 -4.31 -26.96 -1.49
N ASP A 184 -3.85 -28.20 -1.73
CA ASP A 184 -4.27 -29.40 -1.00
C ASP A 184 -4.09 -29.32 0.54
N ALA A 185 -3.09 -28.57 1.02
CA ALA A 185 -2.83 -28.35 2.46
C ALA A 185 -2.63 -26.87 2.85
N PHE A 186 -2.79 -25.94 1.91
CA PHE A 186 -2.45 -24.52 2.11
C PHE A 186 -3.50 -23.81 2.97
N ASP A 187 -3.12 -23.41 4.19
CA ASP A 187 -4.02 -22.83 5.17
C ASP A 187 -3.68 -21.38 5.58
N ILE A 188 -4.44 -20.84 6.53
CA ILE A 188 -4.27 -19.43 6.95
C ILE A 188 -2.94 -19.19 7.68
N GLN A 189 -2.32 -20.21 8.25
CA GLN A 189 -1.00 -20.10 8.86
C GLN A 189 0.08 -19.99 7.79
N ASP A 190 -0.01 -20.77 6.71
CA ASP A 190 0.84 -20.65 5.53
C ASP A 190 0.79 -19.25 4.92
N ALA A 191 -0.42 -18.76 4.70
CA ALA A 191 -0.62 -17.44 4.13
C ALA A 191 -0.13 -16.32 5.05
N LYS A 192 -0.18 -16.48 6.38
CA LYS A 192 0.36 -15.49 7.32
C LYS A 192 1.86 -15.38 7.21
N VAL A 193 2.54 -16.52 7.15
CA VAL A 193 3.99 -16.57 6.97
C VAL A 193 4.40 -15.91 5.65
N ILE A 194 3.68 -16.20 4.56
CA ILE A 194 3.92 -15.62 3.23
C ILE A 194 3.61 -14.12 3.18
N CYS A 195 2.47 -13.68 3.72
CA CYS A 195 2.12 -12.26 3.74
C CYS A 195 3.11 -11.47 4.60
N ARG A 196 3.54 -12.02 5.73
CA ARG A 196 4.56 -11.42 6.59
C ARG A 196 5.93 -11.33 5.91
N SER A 197 6.31 -12.37 5.14
CA SER A 197 7.55 -12.36 4.36
C SER A 197 7.58 -11.26 3.29
N LEU A 198 6.41 -10.91 2.75
CA LEU A 198 6.20 -9.84 1.78
C LEU A 198 5.97 -8.45 2.41
N GLY A 199 6.06 -8.34 3.74
CA GLY A 199 5.92 -7.08 4.47
C GLY A 199 4.48 -6.69 4.84
N TYR A 200 3.51 -7.59 4.67
CA TYR A 200 2.12 -7.43 5.11
C TYR A 200 1.93 -7.96 6.53
N ARG A 201 0.90 -7.48 7.24
CA ARG A 201 0.63 -7.90 8.63
C ARG A 201 -0.35 -9.06 8.66
N ASP A 202 -0.18 -9.95 9.64
CA ASP A 202 -1.00 -11.16 9.88
C ASP A 202 -2.51 -10.88 10.07
N GLU A 203 -2.88 -9.60 10.25
CA GLU A 203 -4.20 -9.08 10.57
C GLU A 203 -5.19 -9.10 9.39
N TRP A 204 -4.71 -9.18 8.13
CA TRP A 204 -5.53 -9.08 6.90
C TRP A 204 -5.27 -10.19 5.88
N VAL A 205 -4.85 -11.35 6.37
CA VAL A 205 -4.49 -12.50 5.53
C VAL A 205 -5.72 -13.35 5.23
N GLY A 206 -6.00 -13.55 3.94
CA GLY A 206 -7.05 -14.44 3.46
C GLY A 206 -6.47 -15.52 2.56
N VAL A 207 -7.03 -16.72 2.65
CA VAL A 207 -6.70 -17.85 1.78
C VAL A 207 -7.87 -18.09 0.85
N TYR A 208 -7.56 -18.33 -0.42
CA TYR A 208 -8.52 -18.66 -1.45
C TYR A 208 -8.03 -19.90 -2.20
N ASP A 209 -8.91 -20.90 -2.35
CA ASP A 209 -8.62 -22.18 -2.99
C ASP A 209 -9.04 -22.18 -4.48
N ASN A 210 -8.85 -23.31 -5.18
CA ASN A 210 -9.37 -23.54 -6.53
C ASN A 210 -8.96 -22.50 -7.58
N SER A 211 -7.76 -21.91 -7.44
CA SER A 211 -7.26 -20.87 -8.35
C SER A 211 -8.18 -19.63 -8.45
N TYR A 212 -8.74 -19.17 -7.33
CA TYR A 212 -9.70 -18.05 -7.23
C TYR A 212 -9.32 -16.77 -8.00
N VAL A 213 -8.03 -16.41 -8.02
CA VAL A 213 -7.50 -15.21 -8.70
C VAL A 213 -6.87 -15.51 -10.08
N GLY A 214 -7.07 -16.73 -10.57
CA GLY A 214 -6.50 -17.28 -11.80
C GLY A 214 -5.55 -18.45 -11.54
N VAL A 215 -5.48 -19.38 -12.49
CA VAL A 215 -4.50 -20.48 -12.46
C VAL A 215 -3.12 -19.88 -12.68
N GLY A 216 -2.18 -20.11 -11.76
CA GLY A 216 -0.80 -19.65 -11.92
C GLY A 216 -0.16 -20.29 -13.16
N THR A 217 0.81 -19.61 -13.77
CA THR A 217 1.51 -20.14 -14.95
C THR A 217 2.84 -20.75 -14.51
N GLY A 218 3.04 -22.05 -14.71
CA GLY A 218 4.29 -22.73 -14.31
C GLY A 218 4.02 -24.13 -13.78
N SER A 219 5.07 -24.81 -13.32
CA SER A 219 4.97 -26.06 -12.54
C SER A 219 4.58 -25.77 -11.09
N ILE A 220 3.91 -26.72 -10.45
CA ILE A 220 3.73 -26.72 -9.00
C ILE A 220 5.09 -27.10 -8.39
N LEU A 221 5.71 -26.17 -7.66
CA LEU A 221 7.03 -26.38 -7.06
C LEU A 221 6.96 -26.74 -5.58
N VAL A 222 5.81 -26.48 -4.94
CA VAL A 222 5.55 -26.84 -3.56
C VAL A 222 4.20 -27.51 -3.48
N ASP A 223 4.18 -28.81 -3.17
CA ASP A 223 2.98 -29.63 -3.18
C ASP A 223 2.22 -29.61 -1.85
N GLN A 224 2.92 -29.48 -0.71
CA GLN A 224 2.31 -29.38 0.61
C GLN A 224 3.08 -28.36 1.45
N LEU A 225 2.37 -27.32 1.90
CA LEU A 225 2.86 -26.34 2.87
C LEU A 225 2.13 -26.61 4.20
N GLU A 226 2.88 -26.71 5.30
CA GLU A 226 2.34 -26.93 6.64
C GLU A 226 3.03 -26.00 7.66
N CYS A 227 2.85 -24.70 7.51
CA CYS A 227 3.39 -23.71 8.44
C CYS A 227 2.64 -23.74 9.78
N ARG A 228 3.38 -23.49 10.87
CA ARG A 228 2.90 -23.29 12.25
C ARG A 228 2.25 -21.91 12.43
N GLY A 229 2.56 -20.93 11.58
CA GLY A 229 2.03 -19.56 11.54
C GLY A 229 2.90 -18.50 12.22
N ASP A 230 3.89 -18.92 13.00
CA ASP A 230 4.83 -18.05 13.73
C ASP A 230 6.27 -18.15 13.18
N GLU A 231 6.46 -18.81 12.04
CA GLU A 231 7.73 -18.85 11.31
C GLU A 231 8.17 -17.43 10.96
N ALA A 232 9.30 -17.01 11.53
CA ALA A 232 9.81 -15.65 11.43
C ALA A 232 10.37 -15.35 10.03
N TRP A 233 9.49 -15.13 9.06
CA TRP A 233 9.81 -14.51 7.79
C TRP A 233 9.45 -13.02 7.87
N GLY A 234 10.40 -12.18 8.29
CA GLY A 234 10.23 -10.75 8.50
C GLY A 234 11.34 -10.15 9.37
N VAL A 235 11.73 -8.91 9.10
CA VAL A 235 12.82 -8.21 9.79
C VAL A 235 12.26 -7.38 10.94
N GLU A 236 12.37 -7.84 12.20
CA GLU A 236 11.98 -7.03 13.37
C GLU A 236 13.13 -6.13 13.82
N VAL A 237 12.81 -4.94 14.34
CA VAL A 237 13.80 -3.93 14.75
C VAL A 237 13.49 -3.41 16.15
N ARG A 238 14.52 -3.17 16.96
CA ARG A 238 14.41 -2.48 18.25
C ARG A 238 15.67 -1.66 18.57
N LEU A 239 15.55 -0.77 19.55
CA LEU A 239 16.67 0.01 20.09
C LEU A 239 17.05 -0.47 21.50
N SER A 240 18.35 -0.61 21.75
CA SER A 240 18.88 -1.00 23.06
C SER A 240 20.00 -0.07 23.54
N GLY A 241 20.26 -0.01 24.85
CA GLY A 241 21.38 0.76 25.42
C GLY A 241 21.24 2.28 25.43
N GLY A 242 20.18 2.84 24.82
CA GLY A 242 19.86 4.28 24.90
C GLY A 242 19.31 4.71 26.26
N ARG A 243 19.34 6.02 26.54
CA ARG A 243 18.78 6.59 27.79
C ARG A 243 17.28 6.80 27.70
N THR A 244 16.76 6.95 26.49
CA THR A 244 15.33 7.08 26.20
C THR A 244 14.93 6.06 25.14
N ARG A 245 13.63 5.96 24.84
CA ARG A 245 13.11 5.05 23.81
C ARG A 245 13.40 5.54 22.37
N GLU A 246 13.78 6.80 22.22
CA GLU A 246 14.09 7.46 20.96
C GLU A 246 15.57 7.31 20.55
N GLU A 247 16.40 6.64 21.34
CA GLU A 247 17.81 6.44 21.01
C GLU A 247 18.29 5.05 21.40
N GLY A 248 19.32 4.55 20.71
CA GLY A 248 19.95 3.29 21.06
C GLY A 248 20.67 2.61 19.90
N GLN A 249 21.32 1.50 20.22
CA GLN A 249 21.91 0.57 19.27
C GLN A 249 20.81 -0.13 18.47
N VAL A 250 21.00 -0.24 17.15
CA VAL A 250 20.02 -0.87 16.25
C VAL A 250 20.20 -2.39 16.32
N GLU A 251 19.18 -3.06 16.82
CA GLU A 251 19.10 -4.52 16.87
C GLU A 251 18.01 -5.00 15.92
N VAL A 252 18.34 -6.04 15.15
CA VAL A 252 17.49 -6.62 14.12
C VAL A 252 17.35 -8.11 14.34
N ARG A 253 16.14 -8.64 14.17
CA ARG A 253 15.86 -10.07 14.28
C ARG A 253 15.79 -10.71 12.89
N LEU A 254 16.65 -11.69 12.65
CA LEU A 254 16.72 -12.46 11.40
C LEU A 254 16.74 -13.95 11.74
N GLY A 255 15.94 -14.76 11.03
CA GLY A 255 15.86 -16.21 11.31
C GLY A 255 15.43 -16.54 12.75
N GLY A 256 14.71 -15.64 13.41
CA GLY A 256 14.29 -15.77 14.80
C GLY A 256 15.32 -15.30 15.84
N GLU A 257 16.57 -15.02 15.47
CA GLU A 257 17.62 -14.58 16.38
C GLU A 257 17.86 -13.07 16.33
N TRP A 258 18.13 -12.47 17.49
CA TRP A 258 18.48 -11.05 17.59
C TRP A 258 19.97 -10.83 17.40
N GLY A 259 20.32 -9.86 16.56
CA GLY A 259 21.69 -9.40 16.40
C GLY A 259 21.76 -7.89 16.19
N SER A 260 22.93 -7.32 16.44
CA SER A 260 23.20 -5.90 16.26
C SER A 260 23.64 -5.61 14.83
N LEU A 261 23.16 -4.50 14.26
CA LEU A 261 23.54 -4.12 12.90
C LEU A 261 24.96 -3.55 12.85
N CYS A 262 25.72 -3.87 11.80
CA CYS A 262 27.04 -3.28 11.59
C CYS A 262 26.97 -1.78 11.28
N HIS A 263 27.93 -0.99 11.78
CA HIS A 263 28.02 0.44 11.51
C HIS A 263 28.52 0.81 10.09
N THR A 264 29.01 -0.18 9.33
CA THR A 264 29.59 0.05 8.00
C THR A 264 28.47 0.45 7.05
N GLY A 265 28.66 1.56 6.33
CA GLY A 265 27.62 2.10 5.43
C GLY A 265 26.53 2.89 6.17
N PHE A 266 26.15 2.48 7.38
CA PHE A 266 25.04 3.07 8.14
C PHE A 266 25.08 4.60 8.25
N ASP A 267 24.18 5.29 7.57
CA ASP A 267 24.10 6.74 7.50
C ASP A 267 22.75 7.30 8.03
N ASP A 268 22.53 8.60 7.83
CA ASP A 268 21.32 9.27 8.32
C ASP A 268 20.04 8.85 7.56
N PHE A 269 20.16 8.38 6.30
CA PHE A 269 19.02 7.86 5.54
C PHE A 269 18.61 6.49 6.06
N ASP A 270 19.57 5.61 6.36
CA ASP A 270 19.30 4.33 7.03
C ASP A 270 18.65 4.53 8.40
N ALA A 271 19.21 5.47 9.17
CA ALA A 271 18.68 5.88 10.47
C ALA A 271 17.25 6.42 10.36
N GLN A 272 16.93 7.17 9.30
CA GLN A 272 15.59 7.71 9.08
C GLN A 272 14.57 6.59 8.87
N VAL A 273 14.90 5.57 8.07
CA VAL A 273 14.01 4.41 7.89
C VAL A 273 13.84 3.64 9.19
N VAL A 274 14.92 3.41 9.95
CA VAL A 274 14.85 2.75 11.26
C VAL A 274 13.91 3.51 12.22
N CYS A 275 14.05 4.83 12.34
CA CYS A 275 13.16 5.65 13.18
C CYS A 275 11.71 5.61 12.70
N ASN A 276 11.46 5.65 11.39
CA ASN A 276 10.13 5.57 10.82
C ASN A 276 9.45 4.22 11.15
N VAL A 277 10.18 3.12 10.98
CA VAL A 277 9.73 1.74 11.31
C VAL A 277 9.38 1.61 12.79
N LEU A 278 10.15 2.25 13.66
CA LEU A 278 9.92 2.27 15.11
C LEU A 278 8.82 3.26 15.55
N GLY A 279 8.23 4.02 14.63
CA GLY A 279 7.16 4.98 14.91
C GLY A 279 7.62 6.36 15.36
N HIS A 280 8.92 6.66 15.28
CA HIS A 280 9.48 7.98 15.53
C HIS A 280 9.46 8.81 14.24
N ARG A 281 8.49 9.70 14.09
CA ARG A 281 8.20 10.42 12.84
C ARG A 281 8.38 11.94 12.96
N GLY A 282 8.68 12.57 11.83
CA GLY A 282 8.59 14.02 11.65
C GLY A 282 9.81 14.83 12.09
N GLY A 283 10.84 14.23 12.68
CA GLY A 283 12.15 14.87 12.86
C GLY A 283 13.26 14.07 12.18
N GLU A 284 14.42 14.73 12.04
CA GLU A 284 15.61 14.16 11.40
C GLU A 284 16.23 13.12 12.32
N ALA A 285 16.32 11.87 11.84
CA ALA A 285 17.09 10.83 12.49
C ALA A 285 18.59 11.08 12.32
N ARG A 286 19.38 10.58 13.28
CA ARG A 286 20.84 10.59 13.17
C ARG A 286 21.40 9.21 13.36
N GLY A 287 22.17 8.76 12.38
CA GLY A 287 22.94 7.52 12.44
C GLY A 287 24.20 7.68 13.28
N HIS A 288 24.47 6.69 14.12
CA HIS A 288 25.65 6.62 14.96
C HIS A 288 26.45 5.36 14.65
N ARG A 289 27.76 5.47 14.85
CA ARG A 289 28.73 4.41 14.52
C ARG A 289 29.57 4.06 15.75
N ASN A 290 30.33 2.96 15.67
CA ASN A 290 31.29 2.55 16.70
C ASN A 290 30.65 2.25 18.07
N SER A 291 29.46 1.64 18.08
CA SER A 291 28.75 1.23 19.31
C SER A 291 28.56 2.40 20.29
N HIS A 292 28.09 3.53 19.75
CA HIS A 292 27.90 4.78 20.48
C HIS A 292 27.10 4.62 21.79
N PHE A 293 26.12 3.72 21.80
CA PHE A 293 25.24 3.44 22.96
C PHE A 293 25.77 2.33 23.88
N GLY A 294 27.04 1.97 23.74
CA GLY A 294 27.67 0.88 24.48
C GLY A 294 27.80 -0.38 23.64
N ARG A 295 28.60 -1.33 24.15
CA ARG A 295 28.82 -2.62 23.47
C ARG A 295 27.70 -3.58 23.85
N GLY A 296 26.92 -4.00 22.87
CA GLY A 296 25.93 -5.07 23.02
C GLY A 296 26.57 -6.43 23.30
N GLN A 297 25.76 -7.38 23.80
CA GLN A 297 26.16 -8.79 23.99
C GLN A 297 25.70 -9.71 22.86
N LEU A 298 24.90 -9.18 21.93
CA LEU A 298 24.35 -9.92 20.81
C LEU A 298 25.40 -10.17 19.70
N PRO A 299 25.19 -11.19 18.85
CA PRO A 299 25.95 -11.33 17.61
C PRO A 299 25.79 -10.09 16.72
N VAL A 300 26.77 -9.81 15.87
CA VAL A 300 26.73 -8.65 14.95
C VAL A 300 26.46 -9.13 13.54
N TRP A 301 25.42 -8.60 12.93
CA TRP A 301 25.07 -8.85 11.54
C TRP A 301 26.00 -8.04 10.63
N ASN A 302 26.78 -8.74 9.78
CA ASN A 302 27.61 -8.13 8.74
C ASN A 302 26.76 -7.69 7.54
N LEU A 303 25.74 -6.89 7.81
CA LEU A 303 24.80 -6.35 6.85
C LEU A 303 24.98 -4.84 6.76
N VAL A 304 24.87 -4.32 5.53
CA VAL A 304 24.85 -2.90 5.21
C VAL A 304 23.46 -2.59 4.68
N LEU A 305 22.83 -1.60 5.31
CA LEU A 305 21.64 -0.96 4.78
C LEU A 305 22.08 0.14 3.81
N ASP A 306 21.38 0.23 2.68
CA ASP A 306 21.55 1.27 1.67
C ASP A 306 20.16 1.81 1.33
N CYS A 307 19.61 2.57 2.27
CA CYS A 307 18.28 3.19 2.18
C CYS A 307 18.34 4.59 1.54
N LEU A 308 17.27 4.98 0.85
CA LEU A 308 17.00 6.33 0.35
C LEU A 308 16.45 7.27 1.43
N GLY A 309 16.01 6.72 2.57
CA GLY A 309 15.44 7.46 3.71
C GLY A 309 13.92 7.67 3.63
N THR A 310 13.28 7.19 2.57
CA THR A 310 11.82 7.32 2.34
C THR A 310 11.07 5.99 2.40
N GLU A 311 11.80 4.90 2.61
CA GLU A 311 11.27 3.54 2.69
C GLU A 311 10.37 3.34 3.91
N PHE A 312 9.40 2.42 3.75
CA PHE A 312 8.39 2.12 4.76
C PHE A 312 8.77 0.93 5.64
N ASN A 313 9.73 0.11 5.22
CA ASN A 313 10.28 -1.02 5.96
C ASN A 313 11.75 -1.27 5.57
N LEU A 314 12.48 -2.03 6.38
CA LEU A 314 13.89 -2.34 6.11
C LEU A 314 14.10 -3.28 4.92
N GLN A 315 13.07 -4.01 4.47
CA GLN A 315 13.16 -4.93 3.33
C GLN A 315 13.15 -4.19 1.98
N GLN A 316 12.69 -2.94 1.96
CA GLN A 316 12.74 -2.06 0.79
C GLN A 316 14.12 -1.40 0.62
N CYS A 317 14.90 -1.33 1.70
CA CYS A 317 16.28 -0.91 1.57
C CYS A 317 17.07 -2.00 0.86
N LEU A 318 18.03 -1.58 0.04
CA LEU A 318 18.97 -2.53 -0.53
C LEU A 318 19.88 -3.04 0.61
N VAL A 319 19.82 -4.35 0.88
CA VAL A 319 20.64 -4.99 1.91
C VAL A 319 21.82 -5.70 1.25
N LYS A 320 23.03 -5.42 1.74
CA LYS A 320 24.26 -6.05 1.22
C LYS A 320 25.01 -6.72 2.35
N VAL A 321 25.60 -7.89 2.08
CA VAL A 321 26.58 -8.49 3.00
C VAL A 321 27.91 -7.76 2.84
N THR A 322 28.55 -7.41 3.96
CA THR A 322 29.87 -6.76 3.94
C THR A 322 30.98 -7.72 4.35
N ASN A 323 32.11 -7.62 3.66
CA ASN A 323 33.36 -8.29 4.04
C ASN A 323 34.11 -7.57 5.17
N ALA A 324 33.56 -6.44 5.66
CA ALA A 324 34.10 -5.76 6.84
C ALA A 324 33.94 -6.64 8.08
N THR A 325 34.97 -6.70 8.91
CA THR A 325 34.93 -7.43 10.19
C THR A 325 34.23 -6.59 11.25
N CYS A 326 32.91 -6.76 11.37
CA CYS A 326 32.14 -6.09 12.41
C CYS A 326 32.19 -6.88 13.72
N THR A 327 32.37 -6.19 14.83
CA THR A 327 32.38 -6.73 16.19
C THR A 327 31.40 -5.96 17.07
N GLN A 328 31.19 -6.38 18.31
CA GLN A 328 30.36 -5.65 19.28
C GLN A 328 30.87 -4.23 19.58
N ALA A 329 32.07 -3.86 19.10
CA ALA A 329 32.62 -2.52 19.18
C ALA A 329 32.32 -1.67 17.92
N THR A 330 31.78 -2.24 16.85
CA THR A 330 31.53 -1.56 15.57
C THR A 330 30.06 -1.70 15.12
N THR A 331 29.12 -1.53 16.04
CA THR A 331 27.68 -1.60 15.75
C THR A 331 27.08 -0.23 15.48
N ALA A 332 26.00 -0.22 14.69
CA ALA A 332 25.20 0.94 14.37
C ALA A 332 24.27 1.32 15.53
N GLY A 333 24.03 2.62 15.68
CA GLY A 333 23.02 3.16 16.58
C GLY A 333 22.26 4.29 15.92
N VAL A 334 21.18 4.73 16.54
CA VAL A 334 20.36 5.83 16.05
C VAL A 334 19.88 6.72 17.18
N THR A 335 19.74 8.02 16.91
CA THR A 335 18.92 8.94 17.69
C THR A 335 17.79 9.44 16.80
N CYS A 336 16.56 9.14 17.19
CA CYS A 336 15.35 9.62 16.53
C CYS A 336 14.94 10.95 17.16
N ASN A 337 14.89 12.01 16.35
CA ASN A 337 14.25 13.24 16.79
C ASN A 337 12.76 13.17 16.43
N ASN A 338 11.89 13.28 17.43
CA ASN A 338 10.47 13.51 17.18
C ASN A 338 10.23 15.02 17.12
N ARG A 339 9.58 15.50 16.06
CA ARG A 339 8.86 16.78 16.17
C ARG A 339 7.55 16.50 16.91
N ALA A 340 7.22 17.31 17.90
CA ALA A 340 5.91 17.23 18.52
C ALA A 340 4.84 17.39 17.42
N PRO A 341 3.85 16.48 17.32
CA PRO A 341 2.77 16.63 16.36
C PRO A 341 2.05 17.96 16.63
N GLN A 342 1.88 18.76 15.58
CA GLN A 342 1.20 20.06 15.69
C GLN A 342 -0.28 19.87 15.37
N LEU A 343 -1.15 20.52 16.16
CA LEU A 343 -2.57 20.58 15.83
C LEU A 343 -2.74 21.29 14.48
N LEU A 344 -3.22 20.51 13.50
CA LEU A 344 -3.55 20.99 12.17
C LEU A 344 -5.03 21.41 12.10
N CYS A 345 -5.91 20.45 12.38
CA CYS A 345 -7.36 20.58 12.27
C CYS A 345 -8.04 19.79 13.39
N GLY A 346 -9.28 20.16 13.67
CA GLY A 346 -10.22 19.33 14.43
C GLY A 346 -10.79 18.19 13.57
N ALA A 347 -11.39 17.22 14.25
CA ALA A 347 -12.15 16.15 13.65
C ALA A 347 -13.24 15.68 14.62
N VAL A 348 -14.25 14.98 14.10
CA VAL A 348 -15.39 14.50 14.87
C VAL A 348 -15.48 12.99 14.76
N ILE A 349 -15.46 12.31 15.89
CA ILE A 349 -15.63 10.86 15.97
C ILE A 349 -17.08 10.52 15.65
N ILE A 350 -17.31 9.66 14.66
CA ILE A 350 -18.66 9.17 14.31
C ILE A 350 -18.83 7.67 14.56
N SER A 351 -17.73 6.95 14.78
CA SER A 351 -17.71 5.54 15.20
C SER A 351 -16.32 5.17 15.73
N GLU A 352 -16.14 3.90 16.14
CA GLU A 352 -14.83 3.38 16.57
C GLU A 352 -13.75 3.44 15.48
N ASP A 353 -14.13 3.50 14.20
CA ASP A 353 -13.18 3.41 13.07
C ASP A 353 -13.09 4.66 12.22
N TYR A 354 -14.05 5.58 12.36
CA TYR A 354 -14.22 6.68 11.42
C TYR A 354 -14.36 8.02 12.13
N VAL A 355 -13.67 9.01 11.58
CA VAL A 355 -13.79 10.43 11.94
C VAL A 355 -14.15 11.26 10.71
N LEU A 356 -14.93 12.32 10.91
CA LEU A 356 -15.25 13.34 9.92
C LEU A 356 -14.43 14.60 10.17
N THR A 357 -14.01 15.27 9.10
CA THR A 357 -13.28 16.54 9.17
C THR A 357 -13.45 17.28 7.83
N ALA A 358 -12.79 18.42 7.67
CA ALA A 358 -12.86 19.24 6.46
C ALA A 358 -11.87 18.74 5.38
N ALA A 359 -12.22 18.92 4.10
CA ALA A 359 -11.39 18.59 2.96
C ALA A 359 -10.16 19.49 2.82
N HIS A 360 -10.30 20.79 3.07
CA HIS A 360 -9.20 21.75 2.96
C HIS A 360 -8.04 21.45 3.94
N CYS A 361 -8.30 20.68 5.01
CA CYS A 361 -7.26 20.19 5.92
C CYS A 361 -6.25 19.25 5.23
N PHE A 362 -6.59 18.69 4.07
CA PHE A 362 -5.77 17.70 3.35
C PHE A 362 -5.20 18.22 2.03
N GLU A 363 -5.48 19.48 1.66
CA GLU A 363 -5.13 20.08 0.37
C GLU A 363 -3.61 20.31 0.18
N LEU A 364 -2.83 20.28 1.26
CA LEU A 364 -1.39 20.59 1.26
C LEU A 364 -0.51 19.52 1.93
N LEU A 365 -1.06 18.36 2.28
CA LEU A 365 -0.34 17.36 3.09
C LEU A 365 -0.33 15.99 2.44
N ALA A 366 0.85 15.37 2.44
CA ALA A 366 0.96 13.94 2.20
C ALA A 366 0.30 13.21 3.38
N PRO A 367 -0.55 12.20 3.15
CA PRO A 367 -1.33 11.52 4.19
C PRO A 367 -0.48 10.86 5.28
N TYR A 368 0.80 10.59 5.00
CA TYR A 368 1.70 9.75 5.80
C TYR A 368 2.34 10.44 7.02
N THR A 369 2.03 11.71 7.27
CA THR A 369 2.45 12.45 8.48
C THR A 369 1.30 12.74 9.45
N LEU A 370 0.09 12.29 9.14
CA LEU A 370 -1.10 12.58 9.95
C LEU A 370 -1.36 11.50 11.00
N VAL A 371 -1.65 11.94 12.21
CA VAL A 371 -2.08 11.10 13.34
C VAL A 371 -3.40 11.63 13.85
N ILE A 372 -4.37 10.73 14.06
CA ILE A 372 -5.63 11.05 14.72
C ILE A 372 -5.44 10.84 16.21
N ARG A 373 -5.54 11.92 16.98
CA ARG A 373 -5.50 11.86 18.45
C ARG A 373 -6.90 12.03 19.03
N VAL A 374 -7.26 11.16 19.96
CA VAL A 374 -8.56 11.17 20.65
C VAL A 374 -8.35 11.13 22.15
N GLY A 375 -9.30 11.68 22.91
CA GLY A 375 -9.23 11.72 24.38
C GLY A 375 -8.22 12.71 24.96
N ASP A 376 -7.57 13.50 24.11
CA ASP A 376 -6.65 14.59 24.50
C ASP A 376 -7.48 15.82 24.84
N TYR A 377 -7.54 16.21 26.12
CA TYR A 377 -8.17 17.45 26.57
C TYR A 377 -7.11 18.52 26.85
N ASN A 378 -5.98 18.16 27.44
CA ASN A 378 -4.81 19.03 27.57
C ASN A 378 -3.73 18.69 26.54
N SER A 379 -3.65 19.48 25.47
CA SER A 379 -2.72 19.25 24.35
C SER A 379 -1.22 19.23 24.70
N LEU A 380 -0.84 19.60 25.93
CA LEU A 380 0.53 19.57 26.43
C LEU A 380 0.82 18.43 27.41
N GLU A 381 -0.20 17.76 27.95
CA GLU A 381 -0.08 16.76 29.00
C GLU A 381 -0.78 15.47 28.61
N LYS A 382 -0.11 14.33 28.73
CA LYS A 382 -0.72 13.04 28.40
C LYS A 382 -1.68 12.59 29.50
N GLU A 383 -2.96 12.47 29.16
CA GLU A 383 -4.05 12.09 30.06
C GLU A 383 -4.50 10.62 29.89
N PRO A 384 -5.12 10.01 30.93
CA PRO A 384 -5.65 8.66 30.83
C PRO A 384 -6.87 8.61 29.87
N GLY A 385 -6.77 7.79 28.83
CA GLY A 385 -7.78 7.70 27.76
C GLY A 385 -7.36 8.39 26.47
N GLU A 386 -6.18 9.03 26.46
CA GLU A 386 -5.55 9.48 25.23
C GLU A 386 -5.07 8.32 24.38
N GLU A 387 -5.50 8.33 23.13
CA GLU A 387 -5.08 7.38 22.11
C GLU A 387 -4.70 8.11 20.83
N GLU A 388 -3.69 7.59 20.16
CA GLU A 388 -3.27 8.04 18.84
C GLU A 388 -3.51 6.91 17.86
N PHE A 389 -3.97 7.21 16.66
CA PHE A 389 -4.18 6.25 15.58
C PHE A 389 -3.57 6.77 14.29
N ASP A 390 -2.88 5.90 13.57
CA ASP A 390 -2.45 6.17 12.21
C ASP A 390 -3.67 6.22 11.30
N VAL A 391 -3.54 6.88 10.16
CA VAL A 391 -4.60 6.95 9.16
C VAL A 391 -4.51 5.76 8.20
N ASP A 392 -5.58 4.97 8.12
CA ASP A 392 -5.70 3.85 7.17
C ASP A 392 -6.14 4.35 5.78
N LYS A 393 -7.19 5.18 5.75
CA LYS A 393 -7.78 5.65 4.49
C LYS A 393 -8.37 7.04 4.62
N ILE A 394 -8.14 7.86 3.61
CA ILE A 394 -8.72 9.20 3.50
C ILE A 394 -9.62 9.23 2.27
N ARG A 395 -10.84 9.72 2.46
CA ARG A 395 -11.81 9.96 1.39
C ARG A 395 -12.26 11.41 1.45
N VAL A 396 -11.59 12.23 0.66
CA VAL A 396 -12.02 13.59 0.36
C VAL A 396 -13.21 13.52 -0.60
N HIS A 397 -14.21 14.37 -0.40
CA HIS A 397 -15.36 14.42 -1.30
C HIS A 397 -14.94 14.73 -2.74
N GLU A 398 -15.46 13.97 -3.70
CA GLU A 398 -15.03 13.97 -5.12
C GLU A 398 -15.28 15.30 -5.84
N HIS A 399 -16.21 16.10 -5.31
CA HIS A 399 -16.58 17.42 -5.80
C HIS A 399 -16.16 18.56 -4.86
N TYR A 400 -15.17 18.32 -3.98
CA TYR A 400 -14.55 19.39 -3.22
C TYR A 400 -13.95 20.44 -4.16
N ASN A 401 -14.26 21.71 -3.91
CA ASN A 401 -13.83 22.81 -4.77
C ASN A 401 -13.37 24.03 -3.95
N GLU A 402 -12.06 24.16 -3.79
CA GLU A 402 -11.42 25.30 -3.10
C GLU A 402 -11.74 26.64 -3.80
N VAL A 403 -11.75 26.65 -5.14
CA VAL A 403 -12.02 27.85 -5.96
C VAL A 403 -13.46 28.37 -5.77
N ALA A 404 -14.39 27.49 -5.38
CA ALA A 404 -15.77 27.85 -5.05
C ALA A 404 -15.99 28.12 -3.55
N PHE A 405 -14.99 28.66 -2.84
CA PHE A 405 -15.03 28.94 -1.39
C PHE A 405 -15.24 27.69 -0.54
N ALA A 406 -14.54 26.60 -0.89
CA ALA A 406 -14.61 25.32 -0.18
C ALA A 406 -16.01 24.67 -0.25
N ASP A 407 -16.62 24.62 -1.44
CA ASP A 407 -17.84 23.82 -1.64
C ASP A 407 -17.54 22.33 -1.46
N ASN A 408 -18.45 21.60 -0.82
CA ASN A 408 -18.27 20.19 -0.45
C ASN A 408 -17.02 19.89 0.38
N ASP A 409 -16.70 20.78 1.32
CA ASP A 409 -15.55 20.69 2.22
C ASP A 409 -15.75 19.65 3.34
N ILE A 410 -15.72 18.38 2.95
CA ILE A 410 -15.86 17.23 3.86
C ILE A 410 -14.92 16.10 3.47
N THR A 411 -14.35 15.47 4.49
CA THR A 411 -13.50 14.28 4.37
C THR A 411 -13.90 13.26 5.42
N LEU A 412 -13.97 11.99 4.99
CA LEU A 412 -14.09 10.84 5.86
C LEU A 412 -12.70 10.19 6.02
N VAL A 413 -12.28 9.98 7.25
CA VAL A 413 -11.01 9.32 7.57
C VAL A 413 -11.28 8.03 8.32
N LYS A 414 -10.75 6.92 7.80
CA LYS A 414 -10.69 5.63 8.50
C LYS A 414 -9.36 5.54 9.25
N ILE A 415 -9.42 5.22 10.53
CA ILE A 415 -8.22 5.00 11.35
C ILE A 415 -7.67 3.58 11.17
N GLN A 416 -6.36 3.43 11.33
CA GLN A 416 -5.70 2.13 11.42
C GLN A 416 -5.90 1.57 12.83
N ARG A 417 -6.64 0.45 12.94
CA ARG A 417 -6.86 -0.24 14.21
C ARG A 417 -5.54 -0.67 14.83
N LYS A 418 -5.39 -0.48 16.15
CA LYS A 418 -4.23 -0.94 16.92
C LYS A 418 -4.57 -2.27 17.59
N PHE A 419 -3.87 -3.34 17.24
CA PHE A 419 -4.15 -4.70 17.75
C PHE A 419 -5.62 -5.13 17.49
N GLY A 420 -6.14 -4.82 16.30
CA GLY A 420 -7.54 -5.10 15.94
C GLY A 420 -8.60 -4.24 16.63
N ARG A 421 -8.20 -3.26 17.46
CA ARG A 421 -9.11 -2.37 18.18
C ARG A 421 -9.13 -0.96 17.56
N GLY A 422 -10.34 -0.42 17.39
CA GLY A 422 -10.57 0.98 17.03
C GLY A 422 -10.49 1.92 18.24
N ILE A 423 -11.06 3.11 18.11
CA ILE A 423 -11.19 4.11 19.19
C ILE A 423 -11.97 3.51 20.36
N THR A 424 -11.43 3.58 21.58
CA THR A 424 -12.17 3.16 22.77
C THR A 424 -13.23 4.20 23.10
N LEU A 425 -14.50 3.89 22.84
CA LEU A 425 -15.61 4.73 23.28
C LEU A 425 -15.91 4.47 24.76
N GLY A 426 -16.17 5.53 25.53
CA GLY A 426 -16.37 5.47 26.97
C GLY A 426 -16.81 6.81 27.55
N GLY A 427 -16.51 7.05 28.84
CA GLY A 427 -16.90 8.29 29.52
C GLY A 427 -16.14 9.54 29.06
N ARG A 428 -14.93 9.39 28.51
CA ARG A 428 -14.08 10.50 28.05
C ARG A 428 -14.09 10.71 26.54
N VAL A 429 -14.31 9.65 25.78
CA VAL A 429 -14.30 9.65 24.32
C VAL A 429 -15.61 9.09 23.83
N GLN A 430 -16.37 9.87 23.07
CA GLN A 430 -17.67 9.47 22.54
C GLN A 430 -17.80 9.85 21.06
N ALA A 431 -18.60 9.07 20.34
CA ALA A 431 -18.99 9.41 18.98
C ALA A 431 -20.16 10.41 19.01
N ALA A 432 -20.10 11.43 18.17
CA ALA A 432 -21.21 12.35 17.95
C ALA A 432 -22.33 11.65 17.17
N CYS A 433 -23.59 11.98 17.48
CA CYS A 433 -24.71 11.48 16.68
C CYS A 433 -24.75 12.18 15.32
N LEU A 434 -25.15 11.45 14.27
CA LEU A 434 -25.45 12.01 12.97
C LEU A 434 -26.95 12.30 12.84
N PRO A 435 -27.34 13.38 12.14
CA PRO A 435 -28.74 13.71 11.92
C PRO A 435 -29.41 12.70 10.98
N ARG A 436 -30.74 12.71 10.91
CA ARG A 436 -31.49 11.84 9.98
C ARG A 436 -31.50 12.44 8.57
N VAL A 437 -31.60 11.57 7.57
CA VAL A 437 -31.76 12.00 6.17
C VAL A 437 -33.05 12.81 6.02
N GLY A 438 -32.94 14.03 5.48
CA GLY A 438 -34.07 14.94 5.31
C GLY A 438 -34.47 15.71 6.58
N GLU A 439 -33.72 15.55 7.68
CA GLU A 439 -33.95 16.34 8.89
C GLU A 439 -33.64 17.83 8.65
N PRO A 440 -34.51 18.76 9.11
CA PRO A 440 -34.23 20.19 9.02
C PRO A 440 -32.99 20.56 9.82
N THR A 441 -32.09 21.34 9.21
CA THR A 441 -30.88 21.84 9.87
C THR A 441 -31.18 22.87 10.95
N ARG A 442 -32.33 23.54 10.86
CA ARG A 442 -32.80 24.48 11.89
C ARG A 442 -33.75 23.78 12.84
N THR A 443 -33.25 23.39 14.00
CA THR A 443 -34.04 22.85 15.10
C THR A 443 -34.50 23.98 16.03
N LEU A 444 -35.80 24.27 16.04
CA LEU A 444 -36.40 25.28 16.92
C LEU A 444 -36.09 24.95 18.38
N GLY A 445 -35.38 25.86 19.07
CA GLY A 445 -35.08 25.74 20.50
C GLY A 445 -33.83 24.93 20.87
N ALA A 446 -33.07 24.39 19.90
CA ALA A 446 -31.84 23.67 20.20
C ALA A 446 -30.67 24.63 20.50
N SER A 447 -29.89 24.31 21.53
CA SER A 447 -28.62 24.98 21.83
C SER A 447 -27.52 24.37 20.97
N CYS A 448 -26.94 25.15 20.04
CA CYS A 448 -25.84 24.69 19.20
C CYS A 448 -24.50 25.21 19.72
N MET A 449 -23.48 24.38 19.61
CA MET A 449 -22.13 24.62 20.11
C MET A 449 -21.08 24.24 19.10
N ILE A 450 -20.04 25.06 19.03
CA ILE A 450 -18.77 24.73 18.36
C ILE A 450 -17.70 24.43 19.42
N ALA A 451 -16.73 23.60 19.06
CA ALA A 451 -15.61 23.24 19.93
C ALA A 451 -14.30 23.11 19.16
N GLY A 452 -13.19 23.47 19.79
CA GLY A 452 -11.85 23.29 19.21
C GLY A 452 -10.71 23.86 20.04
N TRP A 453 -9.49 23.60 19.58
CA TRP A 453 -8.21 24.07 20.15
C TRP A 453 -7.58 25.18 19.30
N GLY A 454 -8.31 25.70 18.31
CA GLY A 454 -7.84 26.76 17.45
C GLY A 454 -7.47 28.03 18.22
N ARG A 455 -6.92 28.99 17.48
CA ARG A 455 -6.40 30.22 18.08
C ARG A 455 -7.50 31.02 18.77
N PHE A 456 -7.24 31.45 20.01
CA PHE A 456 -8.19 32.30 20.75
C PHE A 456 -8.37 33.70 20.13
N HIS A 457 -7.34 34.21 19.46
CA HIS A 457 -7.35 35.47 18.73
C HIS A 457 -6.64 35.30 17.39
N LYS A 458 -6.96 36.14 16.41
CA LYS A 458 -6.42 36.07 15.03
C LYS A 458 -4.88 35.91 14.97
N ASN A 459 -4.15 36.64 15.82
CA ASN A 459 -2.69 36.62 15.89
C ASN A 459 -2.15 35.81 17.09
N GLY A 460 -2.99 35.05 17.77
CA GLY A 460 -2.61 34.21 18.91
C GLY A 460 -2.09 32.84 18.51
N THR A 461 -1.70 32.05 19.51
CA THR A 461 -1.39 30.62 19.36
C THR A 461 -2.65 29.78 19.60
N ASN A 462 -2.57 28.50 19.23
CA ASN A 462 -3.58 27.51 19.58
C ASN A 462 -3.74 27.43 21.10
N THR A 463 -4.93 27.05 21.54
CA THR A 463 -5.25 26.95 22.97
C THR A 463 -4.82 25.60 23.52
N VAL A 464 -4.37 25.59 24.77
CA VAL A 464 -3.90 24.35 25.43
C VAL A 464 -5.08 23.43 25.75
N LEU A 465 -6.17 24.02 26.25
CA LEU A 465 -7.44 23.35 26.54
C LEU A 465 -8.47 23.70 25.46
N PRO A 466 -9.35 22.78 25.07
CA PRO A 466 -10.39 23.07 24.09
C PRO A 466 -11.34 24.12 24.66
N ARG A 467 -11.89 24.93 23.76
CA ARG A 467 -12.93 25.91 24.10
C ARG A 467 -14.22 25.56 23.39
N THR A 468 -15.33 25.90 24.03
CA THR A 468 -16.66 25.77 23.45
C THR A 468 -17.33 27.12 23.35
N ALA A 469 -18.13 27.31 22.32
CA ALA A 469 -18.89 28.54 22.12
C ALA A 469 -20.30 28.25 21.59
N ALA A 470 -21.29 28.98 22.09
CA ALA A 470 -22.68 28.86 21.65
C ALA A 470 -22.91 29.68 20.38
N VAL A 471 -23.56 29.06 19.39
CA VAL A 471 -23.89 29.67 18.10
C VAL A 471 -25.32 29.34 17.69
N ASN A 472 -25.89 30.14 16.80
CA ASN A 472 -27.21 29.89 16.23
C ASN A 472 -27.08 29.63 14.74
N ILE A 473 -27.66 28.53 14.27
CA ILE A 473 -27.78 28.25 12.84
C ILE A 473 -28.77 29.25 12.23
N LEU A 474 -28.34 29.92 11.18
CA LEU A 474 -29.14 30.90 10.46
C LEU A 474 -29.88 30.23 9.28
N SER A 475 -30.93 30.88 8.78
CA SER A 475 -31.57 30.41 7.53
C SER A 475 -30.70 30.74 6.32
N ASP A 476 -30.84 29.96 5.25
CA ASP A 476 -30.12 30.16 3.99
C ASP A 476 -30.23 31.63 3.49
N ASP A 477 -31.40 32.27 3.58
CA ASP A 477 -31.60 33.68 3.22
C ASP A 477 -30.74 34.66 4.04
N GLN A 478 -30.49 34.35 5.32
CA GLN A 478 -29.65 35.15 6.19
C GLN A 478 -28.17 34.93 5.87
N CYS A 479 -27.80 33.75 5.38
CA CYS A 479 -26.46 33.44 4.88
C CYS A 479 -26.15 34.15 3.54
N TYR A 480 -27.17 34.37 2.71
CA TYR A 480 -27.05 35.03 1.39
C TYR A 480 -26.84 36.56 1.45
N LEU A 481 -26.98 37.21 2.62
CA LEU A 481 -26.99 38.68 2.69
C LEU A 481 -25.61 39.31 2.35
N PRO A 482 -25.54 40.25 1.38
CA PRO A 482 -24.28 40.84 0.89
C PRO A 482 -23.55 41.74 1.92
N SER A 483 -24.19 42.09 3.03
CA SER A 483 -23.61 42.92 4.10
C SER A 483 -22.82 42.12 5.14
N GLY A 484 -22.80 40.79 5.03
CA GLY A 484 -22.09 39.90 5.97
C GLY A 484 -21.72 38.53 5.41
N GLY A 485 -22.24 38.10 4.26
CA GLY A 485 -21.97 36.79 3.68
C GLY A 485 -20.60 36.66 3.03
N VAL A 486 -19.91 35.57 3.36
CA VAL A 486 -18.79 35.04 2.57
C VAL A 486 -19.32 34.78 1.14
N GLY A 487 -18.61 35.24 0.11
CA GLY A 487 -19.06 35.03 -1.28
C GLY A 487 -19.31 33.55 -1.59
N ASN A 488 -20.34 33.28 -2.40
CA ASN A 488 -20.71 31.98 -2.97
C ASN A 488 -21.22 30.89 -1.99
N TYR A 489 -22.23 31.23 -1.19
CA TYR A 489 -22.98 30.26 -0.38
C TYR A 489 -23.77 29.26 -1.25
N THR A 490 -23.59 27.96 -1.00
CA THR A 490 -24.22 26.86 -1.76
C THR A 490 -25.17 26.03 -0.88
N SER A 491 -25.94 25.15 -1.52
CA SER A 491 -26.81 24.19 -0.81
C SER A 491 -26.07 23.14 0.04
N SER A 492 -24.75 23.04 -0.11
CA SER A 492 -23.89 22.14 0.67
C SER A 492 -23.40 22.77 1.98
N MET A 493 -23.66 24.07 2.17
CA MET A 493 -23.20 24.85 3.31
C MET A 493 -24.35 25.17 4.27
N LEU A 494 -24.01 25.41 5.53
CA LEU A 494 -24.84 26.09 6.51
C LEU A 494 -24.03 27.22 7.12
N CYS A 495 -24.68 28.27 7.60
CA CYS A 495 -23.98 29.32 8.34
C CYS A 495 -24.54 29.45 9.75
N ALA A 496 -23.67 29.84 10.67
CA ALA A 496 -24.04 30.09 12.05
C ALA A 496 -23.33 31.35 12.57
N SER A 497 -23.99 32.03 13.49
CA SER A 497 -23.41 33.19 14.18
C SER A 497 -23.77 33.17 15.65
N SER A 498 -22.94 33.82 16.46
CA SER A 498 -23.26 34.07 17.86
C SER A 498 -24.14 35.32 18.05
N SER A 499 -24.45 35.62 19.31
CA SER A 499 -25.06 36.91 19.68
C SER A 499 -24.13 38.07 19.31
N THR A 500 -24.72 39.20 18.93
CA THR A 500 -24.00 40.46 18.63
C THR A 500 -23.34 41.09 19.85
N GLU A 501 -23.75 40.71 21.07
CA GLU A 501 -23.19 41.22 22.32
C GLU A 501 -21.94 40.45 22.77
N ASN A 502 -21.81 39.18 22.38
CA ASN A 502 -20.69 38.29 22.70
C ASN A 502 -20.29 37.52 21.44
N VAL A 503 -19.49 38.17 20.59
CA VAL A 503 -19.08 37.60 19.30
C VAL A 503 -18.09 36.46 19.49
N VAL A 504 -18.46 35.27 19.03
CA VAL A 504 -17.66 34.04 19.10
C VAL A 504 -17.71 33.32 17.76
N ASN A 505 -16.53 33.05 17.19
CA ASN A 505 -16.35 32.48 15.86
C ASN A 505 -15.19 31.46 15.90
N PRO A 506 -15.20 30.40 15.05
CA PRO A 506 -14.04 29.56 14.82
C PRO A 506 -12.84 30.35 14.26
N CYS A 507 -11.63 29.84 14.48
CA CYS A 507 -10.38 30.42 13.98
C CYS A 507 -9.45 29.34 13.42
N LYS A 508 -8.25 29.73 12.99
CA LYS A 508 -7.25 28.76 12.48
C LYS A 508 -6.97 27.69 13.54
N GLY A 509 -7.04 26.42 13.11
CA GLY A 509 -6.93 25.24 13.97
C GLY A 509 -8.28 24.64 14.38
N ASP A 510 -9.39 25.36 14.22
CA ASP A 510 -10.75 24.82 14.47
C ASP A 510 -11.36 24.15 13.23
N SER A 511 -10.76 24.34 12.05
CA SER A 511 -11.13 23.68 10.80
C SER A 511 -11.34 22.18 10.97
N GLY A 512 -12.43 21.63 10.42
CA GLY A 512 -12.80 20.23 10.61
C GLY A 512 -13.45 19.91 11.97
N GLY A 513 -13.48 20.88 12.89
CA GLY A 513 -14.14 20.76 14.19
C GLY A 513 -15.67 20.75 14.10
N PRO A 514 -16.35 20.31 15.18
CA PRO A 514 -17.79 20.12 15.19
C PRO A 514 -18.57 21.43 15.35
N LEU A 515 -19.71 21.53 14.65
CA LEU A 515 -20.89 22.27 15.09
C LEU A 515 -21.98 21.24 15.44
N THR A 516 -22.26 21.10 16.74
CA THR A 516 -23.30 20.19 17.25
C THR A 516 -24.47 20.97 17.81
N CYS A 517 -25.66 20.38 17.77
CA CYS A 517 -26.83 20.91 18.48
C CYS A 517 -27.35 19.85 19.44
N GLU A 518 -27.71 20.28 20.64
CA GLU A 518 -28.30 19.40 21.65
C GLU A 518 -29.74 19.08 21.28
N LYS A 519 -30.05 17.78 21.21
CA LYS A 519 -31.37 17.24 20.93
C LYS A 519 -31.60 16.02 21.82
N ASP A 520 -32.69 16.02 22.58
CA ASP A 520 -33.04 14.93 23.49
C ASP A 520 -31.90 14.54 24.46
N GLY A 521 -31.10 15.52 24.90
CA GLY A 521 -29.94 15.32 25.78
C GLY A 521 -28.69 14.77 25.08
N VAL A 522 -28.66 14.73 23.75
CA VAL A 522 -27.55 14.20 22.95
C VAL A 522 -27.07 15.25 21.93
N HIS A 523 -25.75 15.35 21.77
CA HIS A 523 -25.14 16.23 20.77
C HIS A 523 -25.14 15.58 19.39
N THR A 524 -25.86 16.20 18.45
CA THR A 524 -25.94 15.77 17.05
C THR A 524 -25.14 16.71 16.16
N LEU A 525 -24.31 16.17 15.25
CA LEU A 525 -23.42 16.91 14.37
C LEU A 525 -24.16 17.45 13.14
N TYR A 526 -24.42 18.75 13.10
CA TYR A 526 -25.07 19.41 11.95
C TYR A 526 -24.08 20.07 11.00
N GLY A 527 -22.93 20.53 11.51
CA GLY A 527 -21.93 21.24 10.73
C GLY A 527 -20.49 20.82 11.02
N ILE A 528 -19.60 21.01 10.04
CA ILE A 528 -18.15 20.90 10.18
C ILE A 528 -17.55 22.28 9.87
N VAL A 529 -16.66 22.78 10.72
CA VAL A 529 -16.00 24.09 10.51
C VAL A 529 -15.24 24.07 9.18
N SER A 530 -15.59 24.98 8.26
CA SER A 530 -15.03 25.04 6.91
C SER A 530 -14.29 26.36 6.69
N THR A 531 -15.00 27.43 6.34
CA THR A 531 -14.40 28.71 5.95
C THR A 531 -15.06 29.88 6.67
N GLY A 532 -14.28 30.93 6.88
CA GLY A 532 -14.72 32.19 7.47
C GLY A 532 -13.79 33.30 7.04
N LEU A 533 -14.31 34.53 6.87
CA LEU A 533 -13.54 35.66 6.35
C LEU A 533 -12.32 35.96 7.22
N THR A 534 -12.51 36.06 8.54
CA THR A 534 -11.45 36.23 9.55
C THR A 534 -12.03 36.00 10.95
N CYS A 535 -11.36 35.24 11.83
CA CYS A 535 -11.73 35.17 13.25
C CYS A 535 -11.67 36.56 13.93
N GLY A 536 -12.68 36.85 14.75
CA GLY A 536 -12.78 38.09 15.55
C GLY A 536 -13.37 39.32 14.85
N ARG A 537 -14.02 39.18 13.69
CA ARG A 537 -14.80 40.27 13.05
C ARG A 537 -16.28 40.20 13.43
N LEU A 538 -16.86 41.37 13.68
CA LEU A 538 -18.13 41.58 14.39
C LEU A 538 -19.43 41.31 13.60
N THR A 539 -19.41 41.02 12.29
CA THR A 539 -20.64 41.21 11.47
C THR A 539 -20.94 40.13 10.42
N SER A 540 -20.22 39.01 10.40
CA SER A 540 -20.38 37.99 9.36
C SER A 540 -20.59 36.60 9.98
N PRO A 541 -21.61 35.83 9.56
CA PRO A 541 -21.72 34.43 9.96
C PRO A 541 -20.57 33.62 9.37
N ASP A 542 -20.17 32.56 10.07
CA ASP A 542 -19.15 31.62 9.60
C ASP A 542 -19.82 30.48 8.82
N ASN A 543 -19.12 29.92 7.83
CA ASN A 543 -19.62 28.82 7.00
C ASN A 543 -19.13 27.48 7.53
N TYR A 544 -20.05 26.53 7.51
CA TYR A 544 -19.84 25.15 7.91
C TYR A 544 -20.35 24.24 6.81
N THR A 545 -19.71 23.08 6.65
CA THR A 545 -20.22 22.04 5.74
C THR A 545 -21.48 21.42 6.34
N LYS A 546 -22.58 21.39 5.57
CA LYS A 546 -23.90 20.94 6.02
C LYS A 546 -23.99 19.42 6.04
N VAL A 547 -23.73 18.80 7.20
CA VAL A 547 -23.62 17.34 7.34
C VAL A 547 -24.88 16.60 6.87
N THR A 548 -26.08 17.17 7.07
CA THR A 548 -27.34 16.59 6.58
C THR A 548 -27.36 16.37 5.07
N LYS A 549 -26.58 17.14 4.29
CA LYS A 549 -26.47 16.99 2.83
C LYS A 549 -25.59 15.79 2.44
N PHE A 550 -24.65 15.39 3.29
CA PHE A 550 -23.64 14.38 3.01
C PHE A 550 -23.90 13.02 3.67
N LEU A 551 -25.00 12.84 4.41
CA LEU A 551 -25.32 11.58 5.10
C LEU A 551 -25.27 10.36 4.17
N ARG A 552 -25.80 10.50 2.96
CA ARG A 552 -25.77 9.42 1.95
C ARG A 552 -24.34 9.13 1.49
N TRP A 553 -23.57 10.18 1.18
CA TRP A 553 -22.17 10.05 0.80
C TRP A 553 -21.33 9.40 1.91
N ILE A 554 -21.55 9.76 3.18
CA ILE A 554 -20.88 9.15 4.33
C ILE A 554 -21.18 7.64 4.39
N GLN A 555 -22.45 7.27 4.27
CA GLN A 555 -22.88 5.86 4.32
C GLN A 555 -22.31 5.04 3.15
N GLU A 556 -22.42 5.56 1.93
CA GLU A 556 -21.90 4.90 0.71
C GLU A 556 -20.37 4.78 0.77
N THR A 557 -19.68 5.79 1.28
CA THR A 557 -18.22 5.77 1.45
C THR A 557 -17.80 4.74 2.50
N ILE A 558 -18.48 4.67 3.65
CA ILE A 558 -18.21 3.64 4.67
C ILE A 558 -18.44 2.24 4.09
N ALA A 559 -19.55 2.03 3.37
CA ALA A 559 -19.86 0.75 2.74
C ALA A 559 -18.82 0.36 1.68
N SER A 560 -18.43 1.31 0.82
CA SER A 560 -17.35 1.15 -0.16
C SER A 560 -16.01 0.81 0.48
N ILE A 561 -15.73 1.30 1.70
CA ILE A 561 -14.51 0.94 2.42
C ILE A 561 -14.60 -0.44 3.08
N ARG A 562 -15.79 -0.90 3.47
CA ARG A 562 -16.01 -2.22 4.13
C ARG A 562 -16.14 -3.39 3.15
N GLY A 563 -16.52 -3.15 1.90
CA GLY A 563 -16.78 -4.17 0.88
C GLY A 563 -15.56 -4.63 0.08
N PHE A 564 -14.35 -4.46 0.59
CA PHE A 564 -13.09 -4.90 -0.01
C PHE A 564 -12.26 -5.67 0.99
#